data_AF-A0A7Y5FWN4-F1
#
_entry.id   AF-A0A7Y5FWN4-F1
#
_cell.length_a   1.000
_cell.length_b   1.000
_cell.length_c   1.000
_cell.angle_alpha   90.00
_cell.angle_beta   90.00
_cell.angle_gamma   90.00
#
_symmetry.space_group_name_H-M   'P 1'
#
loop_
_entity.id
_entity.type
_entity.pdbx_description
1 polymer ?
#
loop_
_entity_poly.entity_id
_entity_poly.type
_entity_poly.pdbx_seq_one_letter_code
_entity_poly.pdbx_strand_id
1 'polypeptide(L)'
;MTPATSRFLSTTLTMTISPLLLAAFGLTGVIVGRLVFDRWFNHLTIYSSIWGAGLALFEMRLIDYYPLVEEVWMLIGYAWVAFAAGSMIAIVAQRAVGISPASPTTAPLERQTASEGRIFSFAILILSAIALISTLRRWLVLISMFGGIPGVLVNGYTIYRMRIAGETPGAVPYLSSFALAAILICGLYCARAGKIKLIVLIPLLIIILDDVSMAGRAKMSLGVALFVSGYFLARLQARTAQTLRTRGRLRWILTFSLIFSLLLVAAEFVRSYRGAYERFYGASQELSKLEQNAFLTPSIYLYLSSHVGVFNAYWKSGGERYFPGSNTFAPVFRILAKLKVGDPVPHFTKFYNTPVSSNTGTYLRELHADFGVAGILIAPFVLGWACTLLWSQIRVRSGLAMIALLAHFYVIVVFTFLYQVTRVGEWFVSLAASLFVCGFINHFLKNTAATGVRRN
;
A
#
# COMPACT_ATOMS: atom_id res chain seq x y z
N MET A 1 -3.63 -55.47 25.54
CA MET A 1 -3.51 -55.33 24.07
C MET A 1 -2.76 -54.03 23.79
N THR A 2 -1.51 -54.14 23.39
CA THR A 2 -0.56 -53.04 23.19
C THR A 2 -0.70 -52.48 21.77
N PRO A 3 -0.92 -51.17 21.57
CA PRO A 3 -0.87 -50.58 20.25
C PRO A 3 0.60 -50.48 19.83
N ALA A 4 1.01 -51.41 18.95
CA ALA A 4 2.32 -51.39 18.32
C ALA A 4 2.44 -50.11 17.46
N THR A 5 3.27 -49.21 17.97
CA THR A 5 3.91 -48.07 17.33
C THR A 5 4.23 -48.28 15.84
N SER A 6 3.38 -47.75 14.95
CA SER A 6 3.76 -47.44 13.57
C SER A 6 4.50 -46.10 13.54
N ARG A 7 5.78 -46.09 13.95
CA ARG A 7 6.70 -44.99 13.64
C ARG A 7 7.09 -45.08 12.16
N PHE A 8 6.18 -44.71 11.27
CA PHE A 8 6.57 -44.35 9.91
C PHE A 8 7.33 -43.03 9.99
N LEU A 9 8.66 -43.13 9.90
CA LEU A 9 9.55 -42.01 9.68
C LEU A 9 9.23 -41.45 8.29
N SER A 10 8.21 -40.58 8.20
CA SER A 10 8.08 -39.71 7.04
C SER A 10 9.29 -38.79 7.05
N THR A 11 10.31 -39.15 6.29
CA THR A 11 11.41 -38.26 5.93
C THR A 11 10.81 -37.19 5.02
N THR A 12 10.21 -36.18 5.64
CA THR A 12 9.66 -35.04 4.92
C THR A 12 10.84 -34.28 4.33
N LEU A 13 11.10 -34.52 3.04
CA LEU A 13 12.07 -33.75 2.26
C LEU A 13 11.70 -32.28 2.37
N THR A 14 12.45 -31.53 3.17
CA THR A 14 12.29 -30.08 3.27
C THR A 14 12.93 -29.46 2.05
N MET A 15 12.11 -28.97 1.12
CA MET A 15 12.59 -28.25 -0.05
C MET A 15 13.19 -26.91 0.41
N THR A 16 14.52 -26.82 0.44
CA THR A 16 15.23 -25.57 0.72
C THR A 16 15.39 -24.79 -0.58
N ILE A 17 14.57 -23.75 -0.75
CA ILE A 17 14.67 -22.86 -1.91
C ILE A 17 15.69 -21.76 -1.59
N SER A 18 16.69 -21.60 -2.46
CA SER A 18 17.68 -20.54 -2.29
C SER A 18 17.04 -19.15 -2.38
N PRO A 19 17.32 -18.22 -1.44
CA PRO A 19 16.87 -16.83 -1.52
C PRO A 19 17.25 -16.15 -2.86
N LEU A 20 18.39 -16.53 -3.45
CA LEU A 20 18.85 -16.00 -4.73
C LEU A 20 17.92 -16.40 -5.87
N LEU A 21 17.36 -17.61 -5.84
CA LEU A 21 16.40 -18.08 -6.86
C LEU A 21 15.10 -17.26 -6.79
N LEU A 22 14.63 -16.95 -5.57
CA LEU A 22 13.42 -16.14 -5.35
C LEU A 22 13.64 -14.67 -5.77
N ALA A 23 14.82 -14.13 -5.49
CA ALA A 23 15.22 -12.81 -5.99
C ALA A 23 15.29 -12.79 -7.53
N ALA A 24 15.85 -13.84 -8.15
CA ALA A 24 15.91 -13.98 -9.61
C ALA A 24 14.52 -14.12 -10.25
N PHE A 25 13.59 -14.84 -9.61
CA PHE A 25 12.19 -14.92 -10.02
C PHE A 25 11.52 -13.53 -10.00
N GLY A 26 11.66 -12.79 -8.89
CA GLY A 26 11.17 -11.42 -8.79
C GLY A 26 11.76 -10.52 -9.88
N LEU A 27 13.09 -10.58 -10.08
CA LEU A 27 13.79 -9.81 -11.11
C LEU A 27 13.31 -10.13 -12.53
N THR A 28 13.03 -11.40 -12.82
CA THR A 28 12.46 -11.80 -14.11
C THR A 28 11.11 -11.13 -14.35
N GLY A 29 10.21 -11.15 -13.35
CA GLY A 29 8.94 -10.44 -13.41
C GLY A 29 9.08 -8.93 -13.58
N VAL A 30 10.09 -8.33 -12.93
CA VAL A 30 10.44 -6.92 -13.10
C VAL A 30 10.85 -6.59 -14.54
N ILE A 31 11.72 -7.41 -15.13
CA ILE A 31 12.18 -7.26 -16.51
C ILE A 31 11.00 -7.43 -17.47
N VAL A 32 10.18 -8.47 -17.30
CA VAL A 32 8.97 -8.69 -18.11
C VAL A 32 8.04 -7.48 -18.02
N GLY A 33 7.76 -6.97 -16.82
CA GLY A 33 6.96 -5.75 -16.64
C GLY A 33 7.55 -4.55 -17.39
N ARG A 34 8.87 -4.34 -17.32
CA ARG A 34 9.55 -3.27 -18.06
C ARG A 34 9.41 -3.44 -19.57
N LEU A 35 9.57 -4.65 -20.09
CA LEU A 35 9.46 -4.95 -21.52
C LEU A 35 8.02 -4.76 -22.02
N VAL A 36 7.03 -5.23 -21.26
CA VAL A 36 5.61 -5.20 -21.62
C VAL A 36 5.04 -3.78 -21.56
N PHE A 37 5.34 -3.03 -20.50
CA PHE A 37 4.76 -1.70 -20.29
C PHE A 37 5.66 -0.55 -20.75
N ASP A 38 6.89 -0.85 -21.17
CA ASP A 38 7.92 0.14 -21.48
C ASP A 38 8.03 1.20 -20.37
N ARG A 39 7.96 0.77 -19.10
CA ARG A 39 8.25 1.59 -17.90
C ARG A 39 8.68 0.69 -16.75
N TRP A 40 9.62 1.14 -15.92
CA TRP A 40 9.97 0.45 -14.67
C TRP A 40 8.87 0.56 -13.61
N PHE A 41 8.21 1.72 -13.53
CA PHE A 41 7.09 1.90 -12.62
C PHE A 41 5.78 1.46 -13.29
N ASN A 42 5.42 0.19 -13.12
CA ASN A 42 4.15 -0.40 -13.55
C ASN A 42 3.71 -1.48 -12.53
N HIS A 43 2.45 -1.91 -12.55
CA HIS A 43 1.91 -2.85 -11.57
C HIS A 43 2.56 -4.23 -11.59
N LEU A 44 2.95 -4.76 -12.75
CA LEU A 44 3.61 -6.07 -12.86
C LEU A 44 5.03 -6.04 -12.27
N THR A 45 5.78 -4.98 -12.54
CA THR A 45 7.09 -4.74 -11.92
C THR A 45 6.95 -4.56 -10.42
N ILE A 46 6.01 -3.75 -9.94
CA ILE A 46 5.81 -3.52 -8.49
C ILE A 46 5.41 -4.82 -7.78
N TYR A 47 4.44 -5.56 -8.33
CA TYR A 47 3.99 -6.84 -7.77
C TYR A 47 5.15 -7.83 -7.67
N SER A 48 5.91 -8.01 -8.76
CA SER A 48 7.04 -8.95 -8.81
C SER A 48 8.19 -8.56 -7.89
N SER A 49 8.51 -7.26 -7.80
CA SER A 49 9.54 -6.77 -6.88
C SER A 49 9.18 -7.06 -5.42
N ILE A 50 7.93 -6.79 -5.03
CA ILE A 50 7.50 -6.91 -3.64
C ILE A 50 7.41 -8.37 -3.21
N TRP A 51 6.84 -9.24 -4.05
CA TRP A 51 6.81 -10.67 -3.78
C TRP A 51 8.21 -11.29 -3.81
N GLY A 52 9.04 -10.96 -4.80
CA GLY A 52 10.41 -11.47 -4.89
C GLY A 52 11.27 -11.06 -3.70
N ALA A 53 11.24 -9.77 -3.33
CA ALA A 53 11.98 -9.27 -2.18
C ALA A 53 11.46 -9.86 -0.85
N GLY A 54 10.15 -9.90 -0.65
CA GLY A 54 9.56 -10.47 0.58
C GLY A 54 9.84 -11.96 0.74
N LEU A 55 9.75 -12.75 -0.33
CA LEU A 55 10.09 -14.17 -0.31
C LEU A 55 11.58 -14.41 -0.07
N ALA A 56 12.45 -13.61 -0.69
CA ALA A 56 13.89 -13.68 -0.42
C ALA A 56 14.21 -13.33 1.04
N LEU A 57 13.59 -12.28 1.60
CA LEU A 57 13.75 -11.91 3.01
C LEU A 57 13.25 -13.01 3.94
N PHE A 58 12.13 -13.67 3.62
CA PHE A 58 11.62 -14.82 4.37
C PHE A 58 12.63 -15.99 4.37
N GLU A 59 13.16 -16.39 3.21
CA GLU A 59 14.12 -17.50 3.12
C GLU A 59 15.54 -17.16 3.61
N MET A 60 15.87 -15.88 3.86
CA MET A 60 17.09 -15.53 4.58
C MET A 60 17.11 -16.05 6.02
N ARG A 61 15.93 -16.37 6.60
CA ARG A 61 15.77 -16.95 7.95
C ARG A 61 16.57 -16.24 9.04
N LEU A 62 16.63 -14.90 8.99
CA LEU A 62 17.20 -14.13 10.11
C LEU A 62 16.31 -14.22 11.36
N ILE A 63 15.04 -14.59 11.17
CA ILE A 63 14.16 -15.20 12.18
C ILE A 63 13.94 -16.64 11.72
N ASP A 64 13.98 -17.60 12.64
CA ASP A 64 13.86 -19.04 12.37
C ASP A 64 12.44 -19.47 11.96
N TYR A 65 11.95 -18.95 10.83
CA TYR A 65 10.62 -19.25 10.31
C TYR A 65 10.44 -20.73 9.99
N TYR A 66 9.25 -21.25 10.31
CA TYR A 66 8.87 -22.59 9.89
C TYR A 66 8.86 -22.70 8.37
N PRO A 67 9.38 -23.81 7.78
CA PRO A 67 9.38 -24.00 6.35
C PRO A 67 7.94 -23.97 5.79
N LEU A 68 7.80 -23.39 4.61
CA LEU A 68 6.55 -23.38 3.86
C LEU A 68 6.25 -24.81 3.38
N VAL A 69 4.99 -25.21 3.46
CA VAL A 69 4.54 -26.45 2.81
C VAL A 69 4.44 -26.23 1.30
N GLU A 70 4.55 -27.31 0.54
CA GLU A 70 4.57 -27.28 -0.92
C GLU A 70 3.30 -26.62 -1.49
N GLU A 71 2.14 -26.86 -0.88
CA GLU A 71 0.87 -26.26 -1.28
C GLU A 71 0.91 -24.74 -1.21
N VAL A 72 1.55 -24.18 -0.18
CA VAL A 72 1.67 -22.73 -0.02
C VAL A 72 2.58 -22.14 -1.09
N TRP A 73 3.68 -22.83 -1.43
CA TRP A 73 4.53 -22.46 -2.56
C TRP A 73 3.75 -22.43 -3.88
N MET A 74 2.97 -23.49 -4.15
CA MET A 74 2.13 -23.58 -5.34
C MET A 74 1.10 -22.45 -5.39
N LEU A 75 0.40 -22.16 -4.29
CA LEU A 75 -0.60 -21.09 -4.24
C LEU A 75 -0.01 -19.70 -4.50
N ILE A 76 1.19 -19.43 -3.97
CA ILE A 76 1.92 -18.18 -4.25
C ILE A 76 2.30 -18.10 -5.73
N GLY A 77 2.83 -19.18 -6.29
CA GLY A 77 3.16 -19.28 -7.72
C GLY A 77 1.94 -19.06 -8.61
N TYR A 78 0.82 -19.72 -8.31
CA TYR A 78 -0.43 -19.56 -9.05
C TYR A 78 -0.99 -18.14 -8.95
N ALA A 79 -0.95 -17.50 -7.78
CA ALA A 79 -1.38 -16.10 -7.65
C ALA A 79 -0.53 -15.16 -8.52
N TRP A 80 0.79 -15.37 -8.56
CA TRP A 80 1.69 -14.58 -9.40
C TRP A 80 1.40 -14.79 -10.88
N VAL A 81 1.26 -16.05 -11.32
CA VAL A 81 0.90 -16.39 -12.71
C VAL A 81 -0.46 -15.80 -13.08
N ALA A 82 -1.45 -15.88 -12.20
CA ALA A 82 -2.78 -15.32 -12.41
C ALA A 82 -2.72 -13.79 -12.58
N PHE A 83 -1.97 -13.08 -11.73
CA PHE A 83 -1.76 -11.63 -11.85
C PHE A 83 -1.10 -11.24 -13.18
N ALA A 84 -0.06 -11.97 -13.59
CA ALA A 84 0.61 -11.77 -14.87
C ALA A 84 -0.32 -12.08 -16.05
N ALA A 85 -1.06 -13.19 -16.00
CA ALA A 85 -2.01 -13.59 -17.03
C ALA A 85 -3.13 -12.55 -17.21
N GLY A 86 -3.73 -12.05 -16.12
CA GLY A 86 -4.73 -10.99 -16.18
C GLY A 86 -4.17 -9.73 -16.84
N SER A 87 -2.93 -9.37 -16.51
CA SER A 87 -2.24 -8.24 -17.14
C SER A 87 -2.03 -8.45 -18.64
N MET A 88 -1.59 -9.64 -19.06
CA MET A 88 -1.31 -9.96 -20.48
C MET A 88 -2.58 -10.08 -21.32
N ILE A 89 -3.64 -10.69 -20.79
CA ILE A 89 -4.93 -10.81 -21.49
C ILE A 89 -5.52 -9.41 -21.78
N ALA A 90 -5.43 -8.48 -20.83
CA ALA A 90 -5.87 -7.11 -21.06
C ALA A 90 -5.10 -6.43 -22.22
N ILE A 91 -3.80 -6.71 -22.37
CA ILE A 91 -2.99 -6.18 -23.48
C ILE A 91 -3.40 -6.81 -24.81
N VAL A 92 -3.55 -8.13 -24.84
CA VAL A 92 -3.98 -8.86 -26.05
C VAL A 92 -5.36 -8.37 -26.49
N ALA A 93 -6.31 -8.24 -25.55
CA ALA A 93 -7.65 -7.72 -25.83
C ALA A 93 -7.61 -6.29 -26.41
N GLN A 94 -6.79 -5.40 -25.85
CA GLN A 94 -6.62 -4.04 -26.38
C GLN A 94 -6.07 -4.03 -27.81
N ARG A 95 -5.04 -4.86 -28.08
CA ARG A 95 -4.46 -5.00 -29.42
C ARG A 95 -5.45 -5.56 -30.43
N ALA A 96 -6.26 -6.53 -30.03
CA ALA A 96 -7.30 -7.12 -30.88
C ALA A 96 -8.36 -6.10 -31.33
N VAL A 97 -8.65 -5.09 -30.49
CA VAL A 97 -9.59 -3.99 -30.81
C VAL A 97 -8.87 -2.81 -31.50
N GLY A 98 -7.59 -2.97 -31.88
CA GLY A 98 -6.81 -1.91 -32.54
C GLY A 98 -6.38 -0.76 -31.62
N ILE A 99 -6.55 -0.90 -30.29
CA ILE A 99 -6.02 0.06 -29.32
C ILE A 99 -4.53 -0.24 -29.17
N SER A 100 -3.71 0.42 -29.98
CA SER A 100 -2.25 0.27 -29.89
C SER A 100 -1.76 0.82 -28.55
N PRO A 101 -1.09 0.01 -27.71
CA PRO A 101 -0.50 0.49 -26.45
C PRO A 101 0.66 1.46 -26.67
N ALA A 102 1.14 1.58 -27.92
CA ALA A 102 2.39 2.25 -28.30
C ALA A 102 2.22 3.63 -28.93
N SER A 103 1.01 4.04 -29.34
CA SER A 103 0.80 5.40 -29.87
C SER A 103 0.27 6.30 -28.76
N PRO A 104 1.14 6.98 -27.98
CA PRO A 104 0.67 8.03 -27.09
C PRO A 104 -0.05 9.07 -27.94
N THR A 105 -1.20 9.54 -27.47
CA THR A 105 -1.81 10.75 -28.00
C THR A 105 -0.75 11.84 -27.90
N THR A 106 -0.28 12.35 -29.03
CA THR A 106 0.88 13.26 -29.14
C THR A 106 0.62 14.64 -28.54
N ALA A 107 -0.55 14.87 -27.93
CA ALA A 107 -0.88 16.11 -27.25
C ALA A 107 0.23 16.43 -26.23
N PRO A 108 0.99 17.52 -26.43
CA PRO A 108 1.99 17.92 -25.46
C PRO A 108 1.29 18.17 -24.13
N LEU A 109 1.85 17.64 -23.04
CA LEU A 109 1.36 18.01 -21.72
C LEU A 109 1.63 19.49 -21.54
N GLU A 110 0.57 20.27 -21.64
CA GLU A 110 0.64 21.71 -21.48
C GLU A 110 1.21 21.99 -20.09
N ARG A 111 2.24 22.84 -20.04
CA ARG A 111 2.87 23.20 -18.78
C ARG A 111 1.79 23.77 -17.87
N GLN A 112 1.76 23.27 -16.63
CA GLN A 112 0.77 23.70 -15.64
C GLN A 112 0.65 25.23 -15.62
N THR A 113 -0.53 25.75 -15.95
CA THR A 113 -0.78 27.18 -15.88
C THR A 113 -0.86 27.62 -14.42
N ALA A 114 -0.68 28.92 -14.17
CA ALA A 114 -0.77 29.45 -12.81
C ALA A 114 -2.14 29.18 -12.16
N SER A 115 -3.22 29.19 -12.95
CA SER A 115 -4.57 28.89 -12.47
C SER A 115 -4.72 27.42 -12.08
N GLU A 116 -4.22 26.47 -12.90
CA GLU A 116 -4.20 25.04 -12.52
C GLU A 116 -3.47 24.88 -11.18
N GLY A 117 -2.31 25.52 -11.04
CA GLY A 117 -1.52 25.45 -9.82
C GLY A 117 -2.28 25.90 -8.57
N ARG A 118 -3.13 26.92 -8.69
CA ARG A 118 -3.96 27.42 -7.59
C ARG A 118 -5.05 26.42 -7.22
N ILE A 119 -5.72 25.81 -8.20
CA ILE A 119 -6.78 24.82 -7.96
C ILE A 119 -6.25 23.60 -7.21
N PHE A 120 -5.11 23.06 -7.64
CA PHE A 120 -4.47 21.94 -6.93
C PHE A 120 -4.10 22.34 -5.50
N SER A 121 -3.52 23.53 -5.31
CA SER A 121 -3.13 24.03 -3.99
C SER A 121 -4.34 24.18 -3.08
N PHE A 122 -5.44 24.73 -3.59
CA PHE A 122 -6.70 24.88 -2.86
C PHE A 122 -7.29 23.52 -2.44
N ALA A 123 -7.32 22.56 -3.36
CA ALA A 123 -7.77 21.20 -3.07
C ALA A 123 -6.91 20.53 -1.97
N ILE A 124 -5.58 20.66 -2.06
CA ILE A 124 -4.66 20.14 -1.03
C ILE A 124 -4.97 20.77 0.33
N LEU A 125 -5.17 22.09 0.39
CA LEU A 125 -5.44 22.80 1.66
C LEU A 125 -6.79 22.41 2.26
N ILE A 126 -7.85 22.29 1.46
CA ILE A 126 -9.17 21.87 1.97
C ILE A 126 -9.12 20.46 2.55
N LEU A 127 -8.59 19.50 1.78
CA LEU A 127 -8.49 18.11 2.23
C LEU A 127 -7.62 18.00 3.49
N SER A 128 -6.52 18.76 3.54
CA SER A 128 -5.64 18.85 4.70
C SER A 128 -6.34 19.47 5.91
N ALA A 129 -7.12 20.53 5.73
CA ALA A 129 -7.86 21.18 6.82
C ALA A 129 -8.87 20.22 7.46
N ILE A 130 -9.63 19.46 6.64
CA ILE A 130 -10.57 18.45 7.13
C ILE A 130 -9.85 17.37 7.97
N ALA A 131 -8.73 16.86 7.46
CA ALA A 131 -7.95 15.85 8.17
C ALA A 131 -7.30 16.40 9.46
N LEU A 132 -6.83 17.65 9.42
CA LEU A 132 -6.21 18.33 10.57
C LEU A 132 -7.21 18.52 11.71
N ILE A 133 -8.46 18.91 11.43
CA ILE A 133 -9.51 19.05 12.45
C ILE A 133 -9.68 17.75 13.24
N SER A 134 -9.79 16.61 12.56
CA SER A 134 -9.92 15.31 13.23
C SER A 134 -8.66 14.93 14.01
N THR A 135 -7.49 15.26 13.47
CA THR A 135 -6.20 14.95 14.11
C THR A 135 -6.02 15.77 15.39
N LEU A 136 -6.28 17.09 15.33
CA LEU A 136 -6.20 17.98 16.48
C LEU A 136 -7.22 17.60 17.57
N ARG A 137 -8.46 17.27 17.20
CA ARG A 137 -9.46 16.79 18.18
C ARG A 137 -8.95 15.57 18.95
N ARG A 138 -8.33 14.61 18.26
CA ARG A 138 -7.77 13.43 18.92
C ARG A 138 -6.62 13.80 19.85
N TRP A 139 -5.70 14.65 19.41
CA TRP A 139 -4.61 15.15 20.25
C TRP A 139 -5.12 15.85 21.50
N LEU A 140 -6.14 16.70 21.40
CA LEU A 140 -6.74 17.37 22.55
C LEU A 140 -7.27 16.37 23.58
N VAL A 141 -7.98 15.32 23.14
CA VAL A 141 -8.51 14.26 24.01
C VAL A 141 -7.38 13.46 24.67
N LEU A 142 -6.33 13.12 23.91
CA LEU A 142 -5.18 12.40 24.47
C LEU A 142 -4.41 13.26 25.48
N ILE A 143 -4.23 14.55 25.18
CA ILE A 143 -3.57 15.51 26.07
C ILE A 143 -4.34 15.64 27.38
N SER A 144 -5.69 15.73 27.33
CA SER A 144 -6.50 15.81 28.55
C SER A 144 -6.47 14.51 29.35
N MET A 145 -6.40 13.35 28.70
CA MET A 145 -6.30 12.06 29.37
C MET A 145 -4.95 11.80 30.05
N PHE A 146 -3.85 12.21 29.40
CA PHE A 146 -2.49 11.87 29.85
C PHE A 146 -1.74 13.06 30.47
N GLY A 147 -2.43 14.18 30.73
CA GLY A 147 -1.85 15.32 31.46
C GLY A 147 -0.81 16.12 30.67
N GLY A 148 -0.90 16.15 29.33
CA GLY A 148 0.03 16.90 28.47
C GLY A 148 0.61 16.10 27.30
N ILE A 149 1.29 16.78 26.37
CA ILE A 149 1.99 16.14 25.25
C ILE A 149 3.05 15.12 25.74
N PRO A 150 3.91 15.43 26.74
CA PRO A 150 4.87 14.44 27.25
C PRO A 150 4.18 13.19 27.79
N GLY A 151 3.04 13.35 28.48
CA GLY A 151 2.25 12.23 28.97
C GLY A 151 1.72 11.34 27.85
N VAL A 152 1.22 11.93 26.77
CA VAL A 152 0.86 11.17 25.54
C VAL A 152 2.07 10.41 25.00
N LEU A 153 3.24 11.06 24.94
CA LEU A 153 4.48 10.48 24.42
C LEU A 153 5.12 9.42 25.34
N VAL A 154 4.80 9.37 26.63
CA VAL A 154 5.25 8.29 27.52
C VAL A 154 4.28 7.09 27.46
N ASN A 155 3.01 7.33 27.13
CA ASN A 155 1.94 6.32 27.15
C ASN A 155 1.64 5.69 25.78
N GLY A 156 2.61 5.63 24.86
CA GLY A 156 2.39 5.16 23.48
C GLY A 156 1.90 3.73 23.36
N TYR A 157 2.42 2.83 24.20
CA TYR A 157 1.96 1.45 24.26
C TYR A 157 0.48 1.34 24.68
N THR A 158 0.08 2.11 25.70
CA THR A 158 -1.30 2.18 26.19
C THR A 158 -2.24 2.67 25.10
N ILE A 159 -1.88 3.75 24.41
CA ILE A 159 -2.66 4.31 23.28
C ILE A 159 -2.82 3.28 22.15
N TYR A 160 -1.74 2.56 21.85
CA TYR A 160 -1.79 1.48 20.85
C TYR A 160 -2.75 0.36 21.26
N ARG A 161 -2.75 -0.04 22.55
CA ARG A 161 -3.69 -1.05 23.06
C ARG A 161 -5.14 -0.58 23.04
N MET A 162 -5.41 0.67 23.42
CA MET A 162 -6.75 1.27 23.32
C MET A 162 -7.27 1.23 21.88
N ARG A 163 -6.40 1.55 20.91
CA ARG A 163 -6.72 1.42 19.49
C ARG A 163 -7.04 -0.01 19.08
N ILE A 164 -6.27 -0.98 19.57
CA ILE A 164 -6.54 -2.39 19.28
C ILE A 164 -7.91 -2.82 19.82
N ALA A 165 -8.26 -2.36 21.02
CA ALA A 165 -9.55 -2.61 21.65
C ALA A 165 -10.73 -1.88 20.98
N GLY A 166 -10.46 -0.91 20.09
CA GLY A 166 -11.49 -0.05 19.49
C GLY A 166 -11.97 1.06 20.43
N GLU A 167 -11.27 1.28 21.54
CA GLU A 167 -11.59 2.23 22.61
C GLU A 167 -10.83 3.55 22.45
N THR A 168 -10.59 4.04 21.24
CA THR A 168 -9.91 5.34 21.05
C THR A 168 -10.89 6.51 21.22
N PRO A 169 -10.88 7.22 22.36
CA PRO A 169 -11.80 8.31 22.60
C PRO A 169 -11.51 9.47 21.65
N GLY A 170 -12.57 10.21 21.30
CA GLY A 170 -12.48 11.40 20.45
C GLY A 170 -12.12 11.16 18.98
N ALA A 171 -11.92 9.92 18.56
CA ALA A 171 -11.66 9.60 17.16
C ALA A 171 -12.93 9.80 16.32
N VAL A 172 -12.91 10.78 15.41
CA VAL A 172 -13.91 10.86 14.35
C VAL A 172 -13.49 9.85 13.26
N PRO A 173 -14.27 8.79 13.00
CA PRO A 173 -13.85 7.74 12.08
C PRO A 173 -13.54 8.32 10.68
N TYR A 174 -12.41 7.90 10.13
CA TYR A 174 -11.98 8.13 8.75
C TYR A 174 -11.76 9.59 8.29
N LEU A 175 -12.07 10.63 9.06
CA LEU A 175 -11.82 12.02 8.63
C LEU A 175 -10.34 12.29 8.33
N SER A 176 -9.41 11.69 9.09
CA SER A 176 -7.99 11.84 8.80
C SER A 176 -7.54 11.17 7.49
N SER A 177 -8.37 10.31 6.89
CA SER A 177 -8.09 9.71 5.56
C SER A 177 -8.13 10.74 4.43
N PHE A 178 -8.74 11.92 4.64
CA PHE A 178 -8.68 13.02 3.66
C PHE A 178 -7.24 13.50 3.42
N ALA A 179 -6.32 13.29 4.38
CA ALA A 179 -4.90 13.56 4.18
C ALA A 179 -4.27 12.59 3.16
N LEU A 180 -4.73 11.33 3.07
CA LEU A 180 -4.25 10.39 2.04
C LEU A 180 -4.65 10.84 0.64
N ALA A 181 -5.89 11.31 0.48
CA ALA A 181 -6.34 11.94 -0.76
C ALA A 181 -5.51 13.20 -1.09
N ALA A 182 -5.27 14.07 -0.10
CA ALA A 182 -4.42 15.24 -0.27
C ALA A 182 -3.00 14.88 -0.73
N ILE A 183 -2.39 13.83 -0.16
CA ILE A 183 -1.08 13.32 -0.56
C ILE A 183 -1.07 12.86 -2.02
N LEU A 184 -2.10 12.14 -2.47
CA LEU A 184 -2.23 11.77 -3.87
C LEU A 184 -2.25 13.01 -4.77
N ILE A 185 -3.07 14.01 -4.42
CA ILE A 185 -3.15 15.29 -5.14
C ILE A 185 -1.78 16.00 -5.11
N CYS A 186 -1.01 15.91 -4.04
CA CYS A 186 0.37 16.40 -4.00
C CYS A 186 1.27 15.69 -5.02
N GLY A 187 1.17 14.36 -5.15
CA GLY A 187 1.91 13.60 -6.17
C GLY A 187 1.59 14.08 -7.58
N LEU A 188 0.29 14.24 -7.90
CA LEU A 188 -0.18 14.80 -9.17
C LEU A 188 0.32 16.22 -9.41
N TYR A 189 0.21 17.06 -8.38
CA TYR A 189 0.64 18.46 -8.39
C TYR A 189 2.12 18.57 -8.71
N CYS A 190 2.97 17.81 -8.01
CA CYS A 190 4.41 17.84 -8.21
C CYS A 190 4.80 17.35 -9.61
N ALA A 191 4.16 16.29 -10.11
CA ALA A 191 4.40 15.79 -11.44
C ALA A 191 4.13 16.85 -12.52
N ARG A 192 3.03 17.59 -12.41
CA ARG A 192 2.66 18.67 -13.35
C ARG A 192 3.46 19.95 -13.16
N ALA A 193 3.70 20.36 -11.93
CA ALA A 193 4.43 21.58 -11.60
C ALA A 193 5.92 21.49 -11.96
N GLY A 194 6.47 20.27 -12.03
CA GLY A 194 7.90 20.06 -12.25
C GLY A 194 8.77 20.43 -11.04
N LYS A 195 8.16 20.80 -9.91
CA LYS A 195 8.81 21.20 -8.66
C LYS A 195 7.94 20.85 -7.46
N ILE A 196 8.58 20.66 -6.31
CA ILE A 196 7.89 20.46 -5.04
C ILE A 196 7.81 21.81 -4.32
N LYS A 197 6.64 22.13 -3.78
CA LYS A 197 6.39 23.32 -2.97
C LYS A 197 6.12 22.92 -1.54
N LEU A 198 6.32 23.85 -0.60
CA LEU A 198 6.12 23.62 0.83
C LEU A 198 4.72 23.09 1.19
N ILE A 199 3.70 23.47 0.42
CA ILE A 199 2.32 22.98 0.56
C ILE A 199 2.19 21.45 0.54
N VAL A 200 3.13 20.75 -0.10
CA VAL A 200 3.19 19.28 -0.16
C VAL A 200 3.52 18.65 1.20
N LEU A 201 4.21 19.39 2.07
CA LEU A 201 4.56 18.91 3.40
C LEU A 201 3.35 18.92 4.34
N ILE A 202 2.34 19.75 4.10
CA ILE A 202 1.19 19.89 5.00
C ILE A 202 0.46 18.54 5.22
N PRO A 203 -0.04 17.85 4.18
CA PRO A 203 -0.73 16.57 4.40
C PRO A 203 0.19 15.46 4.91
N LEU A 204 1.50 15.52 4.61
CA LEU A 204 2.50 14.60 5.17
C LEU A 204 2.62 14.79 6.69
N LEU A 205 2.77 16.04 7.16
CA LEU A 205 2.84 16.36 8.58
C LEU A 205 1.55 15.96 9.31
N ILE A 206 0.38 16.15 8.69
CA ILE A 206 -0.89 15.72 9.27
C ILE A 206 -0.94 14.20 9.44
N ILE A 207 -0.51 13.43 8.44
CA ILE A 207 -0.44 11.97 8.57
C ILE A 207 0.55 11.55 9.63
N ILE A 208 1.70 12.22 9.74
CA ILE A 208 2.66 11.95 10.81
C ILE A 208 2.02 12.20 12.18
N LEU A 209 1.37 13.35 12.37
CA LEU A 209 0.68 13.68 13.63
C LEU A 209 -0.45 12.70 13.95
N ASP A 210 -1.22 12.28 12.95
CA ASP A 210 -2.30 11.31 13.12
C ASP A 210 -1.76 9.93 13.48
N ASP A 211 -0.73 9.43 12.78
CA ASP A 211 -0.14 8.13 13.08
C ASP A 211 0.56 8.14 14.45
N VAL A 212 1.30 9.20 14.82
CA VAL A 212 1.86 9.34 16.17
C VAL A 212 0.76 9.27 17.23
N SER A 213 -0.36 9.98 17.05
CA SER A 213 -1.49 9.96 18.01
C SER A 213 -2.14 8.59 18.18
N MET A 214 -1.96 7.66 17.23
CA MET A 214 -2.56 6.32 17.26
C MET A 214 -1.53 5.22 17.48
N ALA A 215 -0.28 5.57 17.75
CA ALA A 215 0.77 4.57 17.66
C ALA A 215 1.10 4.18 16.20
N GLY A 216 0.33 4.54 15.18
CA GLY A 216 0.30 3.90 13.85
C GLY A 216 1.47 4.16 12.92
N ARG A 217 1.62 3.31 11.89
CA ARG A 217 2.57 3.51 10.76
C ARG A 217 1.95 3.19 9.40
N ALA A 218 0.69 2.74 9.40
CA ALA A 218 0.03 2.25 8.20
C ALA A 218 -0.29 3.43 7.27
N LYS A 219 -0.77 4.56 7.80
CA LYS A 219 -1.14 5.72 6.99
C LYS A 219 0.09 6.39 6.37
N MET A 220 1.20 6.46 7.08
CA MET A 220 2.49 6.90 6.50
C MET A 220 2.85 6.06 5.27
N SER A 221 2.78 4.72 5.39
CA SER A 221 3.12 3.79 4.31
C SER A 221 2.14 3.91 3.13
N LEU A 222 0.83 4.03 3.39
CA LEU A 222 -0.19 4.29 2.37
C LEU A 222 0.05 5.64 1.67
N GLY A 223 0.41 6.67 2.44
CA GLY A 223 0.76 7.99 1.93
C GLY A 223 1.94 7.94 0.95
N VAL A 224 3.03 7.24 1.29
CA VAL A 224 4.16 7.03 0.37
C VAL A 224 3.69 6.40 -0.94
N ALA A 225 2.97 5.27 -0.84
CA ALA A 225 2.50 4.54 -2.01
C ALA A 225 1.59 5.39 -2.90
N LEU A 226 0.67 6.17 -2.32
CA LEU A 226 -0.21 7.09 -3.04
C LEU A 226 0.56 8.26 -3.69
N PHE A 227 1.47 8.89 -2.96
CA PHE A 227 2.28 9.99 -3.49
C PHE A 227 3.11 9.54 -4.69
N VAL A 228 3.86 8.45 -4.52
CA VAL A 228 4.74 7.87 -5.54
C VAL A 228 3.92 7.44 -6.76
N SER A 229 2.80 6.75 -6.55
CA SER A 229 1.92 6.31 -7.64
C SER A 229 1.30 7.49 -8.39
N GLY A 230 0.71 8.46 -7.69
CA GLY A 230 0.15 9.66 -8.30
C GLY A 230 1.20 10.42 -9.12
N TYR A 231 2.41 10.57 -8.58
CA TYR A 231 3.51 11.26 -9.26
C TYR A 231 3.94 10.55 -10.55
N PHE A 232 4.25 9.25 -10.50
CA PHE A 232 4.73 8.52 -11.68
C PHE A 232 3.63 8.33 -12.74
N LEU A 233 2.38 8.11 -12.32
CA LEU A 233 1.25 7.97 -13.25
C LEU A 233 0.89 9.30 -13.92
N ALA A 234 0.95 10.44 -13.22
CA ALA A 234 0.79 11.74 -13.86
C ALA A 234 1.94 12.02 -14.86
N ARG A 235 3.16 11.57 -14.56
CA ARG A 235 4.28 11.66 -15.52
C ARG A 235 4.15 10.74 -16.71
N LEU A 236 3.42 9.62 -16.58
CA LEU A 236 3.13 8.75 -17.73
C LEU A 236 2.39 9.53 -18.83
N GLN A 237 1.49 10.44 -18.44
CA GLN A 237 0.77 11.33 -19.37
C GLN A 237 1.68 12.41 -19.98
N ALA A 238 2.80 12.76 -19.35
CA ALA A 238 3.64 13.91 -19.72
C ALA A 238 4.59 13.68 -20.92
N ARG A 239 4.44 12.58 -21.67
CA ARG A 239 5.51 11.94 -22.45
C ARG A 239 6.10 12.77 -23.60
N THR A 240 5.43 13.84 -24.05
CA THR A 240 5.90 14.65 -25.20
C THR A 240 6.81 15.83 -24.82
N ALA A 241 6.97 16.17 -23.54
CA ALA A 241 7.84 17.27 -23.12
C ALA A 241 9.30 16.81 -22.94
N GLN A 242 9.94 16.43 -24.05
CA GLN A 242 11.34 16.03 -24.16
C GLN A 242 12.34 17.13 -23.74
N THR A 243 11.84 18.32 -23.36
CA THR A 243 12.60 19.49 -22.90
C THR A 243 12.62 19.69 -21.38
N LEU A 244 12.14 18.76 -20.56
CA LEU A 244 12.48 18.72 -19.12
C LEU A 244 13.94 18.27 -18.93
N ARG A 245 14.84 19.18 -19.30
CA ARG A 245 16.30 19.17 -19.16
C ARG A 245 16.72 18.49 -17.84
N THR A 246 17.71 17.61 -17.94
CA THR A 246 18.36 16.83 -16.87
C THR A 246 18.75 17.62 -15.61
N ARG A 247 18.87 18.95 -15.68
CA ARG A 247 19.08 19.86 -14.52
C ARG A 247 18.01 19.75 -13.42
N GLY A 248 16.87 19.08 -13.68
CA GLY A 248 15.88 18.75 -12.64
C GLY A 248 16.10 17.44 -11.88
N ARG A 249 16.90 16.47 -12.38
CA ARG A 249 16.99 15.12 -11.78
C ARG A 249 17.51 15.14 -10.34
N LEU A 250 18.55 15.91 -10.07
CA LEU A 250 19.11 16.03 -8.71
C LEU A 250 18.08 16.61 -7.74
N ARG A 251 17.36 17.67 -8.12
CA ARG A 251 16.29 18.23 -7.27
C ARG A 251 15.21 17.20 -6.96
N TRP A 252 14.86 16.35 -7.93
CA TRP A 252 13.93 15.24 -7.70
C TRP A 252 14.47 14.23 -6.71
N ILE A 253 15.69 13.74 -6.93
CA ILE A 253 16.35 12.80 -6.02
C ILE A 253 16.37 13.38 -4.61
N LEU A 254 16.89 14.60 -4.45
CA LEU A 254 16.95 15.28 -3.15
C LEU A 254 15.58 15.41 -2.48
N THR A 255 14.53 15.70 -3.24
CA THR A 255 13.22 15.88 -2.62
C THR A 255 12.52 14.57 -2.29
N PHE A 256 12.64 13.55 -3.16
CA PHE A 256 12.18 12.21 -2.82
C PHE A 256 12.94 11.67 -1.62
N SER A 257 14.26 11.87 -1.56
CA SER A 257 15.08 11.57 -0.39
C SER A 257 14.60 12.33 0.83
N LEU A 258 14.30 13.63 0.75
CA LEU A 258 13.77 14.39 1.88
C LEU A 258 12.42 13.85 2.38
N ILE A 259 11.46 13.62 1.48
CA ILE A 259 10.15 13.07 1.85
C ILE A 259 10.30 11.68 2.47
N PHE A 260 11.15 10.85 1.87
CA PHE A 260 11.41 9.49 2.35
C PHE A 260 12.10 9.52 3.72
N SER A 261 13.15 10.34 3.91
CA SER A 261 13.82 10.53 5.19
C SER A 261 12.88 11.05 6.27
N LEU A 262 12.02 12.02 5.95
CA LEU A 262 11.02 12.54 6.89
C LEU A 262 10.09 11.42 7.38
N LEU A 263 9.64 10.56 6.47
CA LEU A 263 8.74 9.46 6.80
C LEU A 263 9.46 8.32 7.53
N LEU A 264 10.71 8.04 7.20
CA LEU A 264 11.54 7.10 7.94
C LEU A 264 11.76 7.57 9.38
N VAL A 265 12.17 8.83 9.57
CA VAL A 265 12.34 9.43 10.90
C VAL A 265 11.04 9.39 11.69
N ALA A 266 9.90 9.69 11.06
CA ALA A 266 8.60 9.63 11.73
C ALA A 266 8.20 8.19 12.10
N ALA A 267 8.41 7.22 11.20
CA ALA A 267 8.12 5.81 11.47
C ALA A 267 9.01 5.24 12.58
N GLU A 268 10.27 5.68 12.61
CA GLU A 268 11.25 5.35 13.64
C GLU A 268 10.92 6.01 14.98
N PHE A 269 10.50 7.27 14.96
CA PHE A 269 10.00 7.96 16.14
C PHE A 269 8.80 7.21 16.73
N VAL A 270 7.81 6.82 15.91
CA VAL A 270 6.66 6.03 16.36
C VAL A 270 7.10 4.68 16.94
N ARG A 271 8.09 4.02 16.34
CA ARG A 271 8.63 2.75 16.82
C ARG A 271 9.25 2.91 18.21
N SER A 272 10.15 3.87 18.36
CA SER A 272 10.83 4.18 19.63
C SER A 272 9.81 4.60 20.71
N TYR A 273 8.88 5.49 20.34
CA TYR A 273 7.77 5.94 21.19
C TYR A 273 6.91 4.80 21.75
N ARG A 274 6.68 3.72 20.98
CA ARG A 274 5.91 2.57 21.47
C ARG A 274 6.64 1.74 22.54
N GLY A 275 7.95 1.90 22.70
CA GLY A 275 8.76 1.08 23.60
C GLY A 275 8.71 -0.41 23.23
N ALA A 276 8.67 -0.73 21.93
CA ALA A 276 8.60 -2.11 21.49
C ALA A 276 9.91 -2.85 21.83
N TYR A 277 9.82 -3.91 22.63
CA TYR A 277 10.93 -4.85 22.83
C TYR A 277 11.17 -5.62 21.54
N GLU A 278 12.35 -5.48 20.95
CA GLU A 278 12.71 -6.09 19.65
C GLU A 278 13.47 -7.42 19.77
N ARG A 279 13.50 -7.99 20.97
CA ARG A 279 14.09 -9.31 21.21
C ARG A 279 13.10 -10.39 20.78
N PHE A 280 13.25 -10.82 19.53
CA PHE A 280 12.43 -11.87 18.96
C PHE A 280 12.98 -13.25 19.26
N TYR A 281 12.09 -14.15 19.68
CA TYR A 281 12.42 -15.57 19.79
C TYR A 281 12.77 -16.13 18.41
N GLY A 282 13.89 -16.87 18.33
CA GLY A 282 14.40 -17.41 17.08
C GLY A 282 15.09 -16.38 16.16
N ALA A 283 15.39 -15.17 16.63
CA ALA A 283 16.24 -14.24 15.90
C ALA A 283 17.71 -14.70 15.90
N SER A 284 18.34 -14.60 14.74
CA SER A 284 19.78 -14.77 14.56
C SER A 284 20.59 -13.69 15.29
N GLN A 285 21.86 -13.98 15.59
CA GLN A 285 22.76 -13.00 16.19
C GLN A 285 22.98 -11.79 15.27
N GLU A 286 22.99 -12.01 13.95
CA GLU A 286 23.10 -10.99 12.92
C GLU A 286 21.93 -10.00 13.00
N LEU A 287 20.70 -10.49 13.18
CA LEU A 287 19.53 -9.65 13.32
C LEU A 287 19.55 -8.87 14.65
N SER A 288 19.93 -9.51 15.75
CA SER A 288 20.04 -8.84 17.05
C SER A 288 21.07 -7.71 17.05
N LYS A 289 22.17 -7.84 16.29
CA LYS A 289 23.15 -6.74 16.11
C LYS A 289 22.55 -5.50 15.44
N LEU A 290 21.42 -5.65 14.74
CA LEU A 290 20.71 -4.56 14.09
C LEU A 290 19.68 -3.85 14.98
N GLU A 291 19.52 -4.23 16.25
CA GLU A 291 18.60 -3.56 17.21
C GLU A 291 18.85 -2.05 17.32
N GLN A 292 20.11 -1.61 17.14
CA GLN A 292 20.50 -0.20 17.21
C GLN A 292 20.45 0.52 15.85
N ASN A 293 20.16 -0.19 14.75
CA ASN A 293 20.17 0.39 13.41
C ASN A 293 18.84 1.11 13.12
N ALA A 294 18.88 2.40 12.81
CA ALA A 294 17.67 3.19 12.53
C ALA A 294 16.93 2.82 11.22
N PHE A 295 17.59 2.14 10.28
CA PHE A 295 17.02 1.83 8.96
C PHE A 295 16.47 0.42 8.85
N LEU A 296 17.18 -0.56 9.40
CA LEU A 296 16.82 -1.97 9.34
C LEU A 296 16.84 -2.56 10.75
N THR A 297 15.75 -2.37 11.48
CA THR A 297 15.58 -2.96 12.81
C THR A 297 15.02 -4.38 12.68
N PRO A 298 15.15 -5.23 13.73
CA PRO A 298 14.46 -6.51 13.78
C PRO A 298 12.96 -6.39 13.48
N SER A 299 12.28 -5.36 14.00
CA SER A 299 10.85 -5.18 13.75
C SER A 299 10.56 -4.92 12.27
N ILE A 300 11.38 -4.10 11.61
CA ILE A 300 11.22 -3.84 10.17
C ILE A 300 11.42 -5.14 9.39
N TYR A 301 12.44 -5.93 9.72
CA TYR A 301 12.65 -7.24 9.11
C TYR A 301 11.44 -8.16 9.33
N LEU A 302 10.90 -8.25 10.55
CA LEU A 302 9.69 -9.01 10.87
C LEU A 302 8.50 -8.58 9.97
N TYR A 303 8.27 -7.28 9.81
CA TYR A 303 7.23 -6.74 8.93
C TYR A 303 7.49 -6.95 7.43
N LEU A 304 8.72 -7.26 7.01
CA LEU A 304 9.03 -7.51 5.59
C LEU A 304 9.12 -8.99 5.25
N SER A 305 9.12 -9.88 6.25
CA SER A 305 9.36 -11.31 6.05
C SER A 305 8.26 -12.22 6.65
N SER A 306 7.63 -11.86 7.76
CA SER A 306 6.73 -12.78 8.50
C SER A 306 5.45 -13.17 7.77
N HIS A 307 4.96 -12.35 6.84
CA HIS A 307 3.61 -12.47 6.29
C HIS A 307 3.34 -13.77 5.53
N VAL A 308 4.35 -14.30 4.84
CA VAL A 308 4.25 -15.60 4.16
C VAL A 308 4.25 -16.74 5.16
N GLY A 309 5.02 -16.61 6.24
CA GLY A 309 4.94 -17.51 7.40
C GLY A 309 3.53 -17.54 7.99
N VAL A 310 2.87 -16.38 8.09
CA VAL A 310 1.49 -16.29 8.62
C VAL A 310 0.52 -17.00 7.69
N PHE A 311 0.68 -16.84 6.36
CA PHE A 311 -0.12 -17.56 5.38
C PHE A 311 0.09 -19.09 5.47
N ASN A 312 1.32 -19.54 5.70
CA ASN A 312 1.62 -20.96 5.92
C ASN A 312 0.99 -21.52 7.19
N ALA A 313 1.09 -20.79 8.30
CA ALA A 313 0.47 -21.19 9.57
C ALA A 313 -1.07 -21.22 9.47
N TYR A 314 -1.66 -20.25 8.76
CA TYR A 314 -3.08 -20.24 8.40
C TYR A 314 -3.48 -21.48 7.60
N TRP A 315 -2.70 -21.85 6.57
CA TRP A 315 -2.99 -23.01 5.74
C TRP A 315 -2.94 -24.31 6.56
N LYS A 316 -1.89 -24.48 7.37
CA LYS A 316 -1.71 -25.63 8.26
C LYS A 316 -2.83 -25.78 9.30
N SER A 317 -3.44 -24.68 9.74
CA SER A 317 -4.57 -24.73 10.69
C SER A 317 -5.91 -25.06 10.04
N GLY A 318 -5.96 -25.40 8.75
CA GLY A 318 -7.20 -25.63 8.00
C GLY A 318 -7.89 -24.35 7.53
N GLY A 319 -7.17 -23.22 7.55
CA GLY A 319 -7.69 -21.90 7.18
C GLY A 319 -8.66 -21.30 8.18
N GLU A 320 -9.32 -20.22 7.76
CA GLU A 320 -10.40 -19.55 8.48
C GLU A 320 -11.59 -19.49 7.53
N ARG A 321 -12.79 -19.73 8.06
CA ARG A 321 -14.03 -19.59 7.30
C ARG A 321 -14.68 -18.28 7.69
N TYR A 322 -14.75 -17.36 6.75
CA TYR A 322 -15.56 -16.17 6.91
C TYR A 322 -16.71 -16.16 5.91
N PHE A 323 -17.67 -15.27 6.14
CA PHE A 323 -18.66 -14.94 5.13
C PHE A 323 -17.95 -14.40 3.87
N PRO A 324 -18.35 -14.81 2.65
CA PRO A 324 -17.67 -14.39 1.43
C PRO A 324 -17.54 -12.87 1.31
N GLY A 325 -16.32 -12.41 1.05
CA GLY A 325 -15.97 -11.00 0.92
C GLY A 325 -15.90 -10.21 2.22
N SER A 326 -16.03 -10.83 3.39
CA SER A 326 -16.02 -10.13 4.68
C SER A 326 -14.70 -9.38 4.95
N ASN A 327 -13.56 -9.91 4.52
CA ASN A 327 -12.27 -9.23 4.64
C ASN A 327 -12.11 -8.21 3.53
N THR A 328 -12.41 -8.61 2.30
CA THR A 328 -12.27 -7.79 1.09
C THR A 328 -13.08 -6.49 1.17
N PHE A 329 -14.30 -6.57 1.71
CA PHE A 329 -15.23 -5.46 1.87
C PHE A 329 -15.48 -5.14 3.36
N ALA A 330 -14.50 -5.39 4.24
CA ALA A 330 -14.68 -5.24 5.69
C ALA A 330 -15.29 -3.90 6.13
N PRO A 331 -14.95 -2.75 5.53
CA PRO A 331 -15.60 -1.48 5.88
C PRO A 331 -17.12 -1.48 5.63
N VAL A 332 -17.58 -2.13 4.55
CA VAL A 332 -19.01 -2.27 4.24
C VAL A 332 -19.69 -3.16 5.29
N PHE A 333 -19.11 -4.33 5.57
CA PHE A 333 -19.65 -5.23 6.61
C PHE A 333 -19.68 -4.58 8.00
N ARG A 334 -18.69 -3.76 8.36
CA ARG A 334 -18.70 -3.01 9.63
C ARG A 334 -19.79 -1.95 9.67
N ILE A 335 -20.14 -1.34 8.54
CA ILE A 335 -21.29 -0.41 8.46
C ILE A 335 -22.59 -1.18 8.62
N LEU A 336 -22.76 -2.31 7.91
CA LEU A 336 -23.94 -3.17 8.02
C LEU A 336 -24.14 -3.71 9.44
N ALA A 337 -23.07 -4.13 10.11
CA ALA A 337 -23.13 -4.58 11.50
C ALA A 337 -23.60 -3.48 12.46
N LYS A 338 -23.25 -2.20 12.22
CA LYS A 338 -23.78 -1.06 13.00
C LYS A 338 -25.29 -0.86 12.78
N LEU A 339 -25.80 -1.24 11.62
CA LEU A 339 -27.23 -1.29 11.31
C LEU A 339 -27.89 -2.58 11.78
N LYS A 340 -27.18 -3.40 12.58
CA LYS A 340 -27.62 -4.73 13.06
C LYS A 340 -27.87 -5.74 11.93
N VAL A 341 -27.16 -5.59 10.81
CA VAL A 341 -27.18 -6.52 9.67
C VAL A 341 -25.87 -7.32 9.66
N GLY A 342 -25.93 -8.55 10.19
CA GLY A 342 -24.79 -9.46 10.27
C GLY A 342 -23.79 -9.15 11.38
N ASP A 343 -22.77 -10.01 11.50
CA ASP A 343 -21.77 -9.93 12.55
C ASP A 343 -20.68 -8.90 12.23
N PRO A 344 -20.12 -8.22 13.26
CA PRO A 344 -19.04 -7.28 13.06
C PRO A 344 -17.75 -7.98 12.61
N VAL A 345 -17.18 -7.54 11.48
CA VAL A 345 -15.86 -8.01 11.03
C VAL A 345 -14.77 -7.44 11.95
N PRO A 346 -13.96 -8.29 12.61
CA PRO A 346 -12.90 -7.85 13.52
C PRO A 346 -11.95 -6.85 12.84
N HIS A 347 -11.41 -5.88 13.59
CA HIS A 347 -10.41 -4.92 13.08
C HIS A 347 -9.02 -5.54 12.93
N PHE A 348 -8.71 -6.52 13.77
CA PHE A 348 -7.48 -7.29 13.72
C PHE A 348 -7.82 -8.74 13.38
N THR A 349 -7.02 -9.33 12.51
CA THR A 349 -7.12 -10.74 12.16
C THR A 349 -6.50 -11.59 13.27
N LYS A 350 -6.75 -12.90 13.22
CA LYS A 350 -6.19 -13.86 14.17
C LYS A 350 -4.65 -13.82 14.12
N PHE A 351 -4.04 -13.97 15.29
CA PHE A 351 -2.59 -14.14 15.41
C PHE A 351 -2.19 -15.57 15.08
N TYR A 352 -1.12 -15.70 14.29
CA TYR A 352 -0.49 -16.97 13.96
C TYR A 352 0.94 -17.00 14.50
N ASN A 353 1.36 -18.17 14.98
CA ASN A 353 2.72 -18.35 15.47
C ASN A 353 3.69 -18.59 14.29
N THR A 354 4.56 -17.61 14.04
CA THR A 354 5.63 -17.66 13.04
C THR A 354 6.97 -17.35 13.70
N PRO A 355 7.40 -18.22 14.62
CA PRO A 355 8.20 -17.99 15.84
C PRO A 355 7.93 -16.73 16.67
N VAL A 356 7.70 -15.62 16.00
CA VAL A 356 7.13 -14.39 16.54
C VAL A 356 5.69 -14.32 16.10
N SER A 357 4.77 -14.22 17.05
CA SER A 357 3.34 -14.14 16.76
C SER A 357 3.03 -12.89 15.93
N SER A 358 2.33 -13.08 14.81
CA SER A 358 1.95 -12.00 13.89
C SER A 358 0.51 -12.20 13.43
N ASN A 359 -0.26 -11.12 13.37
CA ASN A 359 -1.63 -11.15 12.88
C ASN A 359 -1.77 -10.70 11.43
N THR A 360 -0.76 -10.05 10.88
CA THR A 360 -0.75 -9.61 9.48
C THR A 360 -0.19 -10.72 8.59
N GLY A 361 -0.98 -11.21 7.64
CA GLY A 361 -0.53 -12.16 6.63
C GLY A 361 -0.71 -11.58 5.24
N THR A 362 -0.15 -12.23 4.22
CA THR A 362 -0.30 -11.79 2.82
C THR A 362 -1.78 -11.61 2.45
N TYR A 363 -2.07 -10.80 1.43
CA TYR A 363 -3.44 -10.66 0.93
C TYR A 363 -4.06 -12.00 0.47
N LEU A 364 -3.25 -13.01 0.12
CA LEU A 364 -3.73 -14.33 -0.30
C LEU A 364 -4.45 -15.06 0.83
N ARG A 365 -4.00 -14.87 2.07
CA ARG A 365 -4.68 -15.40 3.26
C ARG A 365 -6.13 -14.92 3.32
N GLU A 366 -6.33 -13.63 3.14
CA GLU A 366 -7.64 -12.98 3.30
C GLU A 366 -8.55 -13.26 2.09
N LEU A 367 -7.97 -13.32 0.89
CA LEU A 367 -8.68 -13.78 -0.31
C LEU A 367 -9.12 -15.25 -0.19
N HIS A 368 -8.28 -16.11 0.39
CA HIS A 368 -8.65 -17.50 0.66
C HIS A 368 -9.71 -17.62 1.74
N ALA A 369 -9.59 -16.83 2.81
CA ALA A 369 -10.58 -16.78 3.88
C ALA A 369 -11.97 -16.35 3.37
N ASP A 370 -12.02 -15.47 2.38
CA ASP A 370 -13.26 -14.99 1.77
C ASP A 370 -13.79 -15.93 0.65
N PHE A 371 -12.91 -16.46 -0.21
CA PHE A 371 -13.32 -17.11 -1.47
C PHE A 371 -12.60 -18.43 -1.77
N GLY A 372 -11.87 -18.98 -0.80
CA GLY A 372 -11.06 -20.19 -0.97
C GLY A 372 -9.98 -20.04 -2.05
N VAL A 373 -9.60 -21.16 -2.67
CA VAL A 373 -8.60 -21.19 -3.75
C VAL A 373 -9.02 -20.34 -4.95
N ALA A 374 -10.32 -20.24 -5.23
CA ALA A 374 -10.83 -19.36 -6.28
C ALA A 374 -10.46 -17.89 -6.03
N GLY A 375 -10.46 -17.44 -4.77
CA GLY A 375 -9.99 -16.09 -4.40
C GLY A 375 -8.52 -15.86 -4.76
N ILE A 376 -7.66 -16.84 -4.50
CA ILE A 376 -6.22 -16.80 -4.81
C ILE A 376 -5.97 -16.71 -6.33
N LEU A 377 -6.84 -17.29 -7.16
CA LEU A 377 -6.67 -17.26 -8.62
C LEU A 377 -7.35 -16.04 -9.26
N ILE A 378 -8.63 -15.82 -8.93
CA ILE A 378 -9.46 -14.82 -9.60
C ILE A 378 -9.09 -13.41 -9.17
N ALA A 379 -8.86 -13.16 -7.87
CA ALA A 379 -8.64 -11.79 -7.42
C ALA A 379 -7.30 -11.19 -7.93
N PRO A 380 -6.15 -11.91 -7.91
CA PRO A 380 -4.93 -11.41 -8.52
C PRO A 380 -5.06 -11.22 -10.04
N PHE A 381 -5.76 -12.14 -10.71
CA PHE A 381 -6.07 -12.01 -12.14
C PHE A 381 -6.84 -10.73 -12.45
N VAL A 382 -7.97 -10.50 -11.75
CA VAL A 382 -8.80 -9.31 -11.92
C VAL A 382 -8.03 -8.04 -11.56
N LEU A 383 -7.19 -8.08 -10.53
CA LEU A 383 -6.36 -6.94 -10.14
C LEU A 383 -5.34 -6.58 -11.24
N GLY A 384 -4.63 -7.57 -11.80
CA GLY A 384 -3.69 -7.37 -12.90
C GLY A 384 -4.39 -6.86 -14.18
N TRP A 385 -5.54 -7.47 -14.52
CA TRP A 385 -6.38 -7.06 -15.65
C TRP A 385 -6.87 -5.61 -15.50
N ALA A 386 -7.47 -5.26 -14.36
CA ALA A 386 -7.99 -3.93 -14.09
C ALA A 386 -6.87 -2.86 -14.10
N CYS A 387 -5.70 -3.16 -13.51
CA CYS A 387 -4.56 -2.26 -13.56
C CYS A 387 -4.10 -1.99 -15.00
N THR A 388 -4.02 -3.02 -15.85
CA THR A 388 -3.65 -2.87 -17.25
C THR A 388 -4.70 -2.08 -18.05
N LEU A 389 -5.99 -2.31 -17.79
CA LEU A 389 -7.06 -1.54 -18.43
C LEU A 389 -6.97 -0.06 -18.07
N LEU A 390 -6.82 0.26 -16.78
CA LEU A 390 -6.68 1.65 -16.34
C LEU A 390 -5.40 2.29 -16.87
N TRP A 391 -4.30 1.53 -16.91
CA TRP A 391 -3.02 1.99 -17.45
C TRP A 391 -3.14 2.39 -18.92
N SER A 392 -3.81 1.59 -19.75
CA SER A 392 -4.02 1.93 -21.16
C SER A 392 -4.97 3.11 -21.31
N GLN A 393 -6.05 3.16 -20.53
CA GLN A 393 -6.99 4.28 -20.54
C GLN A 393 -6.31 5.60 -20.17
N ILE A 394 -5.37 5.60 -19.23
CA ILE A 394 -4.58 6.79 -18.87
C ILE A 394 -3.68 7.26 -20.02
N ARG A 395 -3.20 6.35 -20.87
CA ARG A 395 -2.40 6.69 -22.07
C ARG A 395 -3.25 7.31 -23.17
N VAL A 396 -4.49 6.83 -23.34
CA VAL A 396 -5.40 7.32 -24.38
C VAL A 396 -6.12 8.59 -23.94
N ARG A 397 -6.59 8.63 -22.68
CA ARG A 397 -7.42 9.70 -22.11
C ARG A 397 -6.76 10.29 -20.88
N SER A 398 -6.60 11.61 -20.87
CA SER A 398 -5.94 12.35 -19.78
C SER A 398 -6.89 12.64 -18.60
N GLY A 399 -7.39 11.61 -17.93
CA GLY A 399 -8.30 11.76 -16.79
C GLY A 399 -7.60 11.68 -15.42
N LEU A 400 -7.64 12.75 -14.62
CA LEU A 400 -7.10 12.73 -13.25
C LEU A 400 -7.80 11.69 -12.35
N ALA A 401 -9.10 11.48 -12.54
CA ALA A 401 -9.85 10.48 -11.77
C ALA A 401 -9.39 9.04 -12.11
N MET A 402 -9.05 8.76 -13.37
CA MET A 402 -8.49 7.46 -13.77
C MET A 402 -7.10 7.25 -13.14
N ILE A 403 -6.26 8.28 -13.11
CA ILE A 403 -4.98 8.21 -12.39
C ILE A 403 -5.22 7.93 -10.91
N ALA A 404 -6.18 8.61 -10.29
CA ALA A 404 -6.48 8.41 -8.88
C ALA A 404 -6.95 6.97 -8.59
N LEU A 405 -7.82 6.42 -9.44
CA LEU A 405 -8.26 5.03 -9.34
C LEU A 405 -7.07 4.07 -9.45
N LEU A 406 -6.25 4.22 -10.50
CA LEU A 406 -5.09 3.34 -10.69
C LEU A 406 -4.06 3.47 -9.57
N ALA A 407 -3.85 4.67 -9.03
CA ALA A 407 -2.95 4.88 -7.90
C ALA A 407 -3.41 4.11 -6.65
N HIS A 408 -4.72 4.04 -6.39
CA HIS A 408 -5.25 3.24 -5.28
C HIS A 408 -5.15 1.73 -5.55
N PHE A 409 -5.27 1.30 -6.81
CA PHE A 409 -4.99 -0.09 -7.19
C PHE A 409 -3.51 -0.43 -7.01
N TYR A 410 -2.60 0.51 -7.29
CA TYR A 410 -1.17 0.35 -7.02
C TYR A 410 -0.90 0.22 -5.53
N VAL A 411 -1.65 0.93 -4.67
CA VAL A 411 -1.59 0.69 -3.22
C VAL A 411 -2.00 -0.74 -2.88
N ILE A 412 -3.06 -1.30 -3.49
CA ILE A 412 -3.40 -2.72 -3.30
C ILE A 412 -2.21 -3.60 -3.68
N VAL A 413 -1.64 -3.39 -4.88
CA VAL A 413 -0.48 -4.13 -5.39
C VAL A 413 0.70 -4.06 -4.42
N VAL A 414 1.02 -2.86 -3.91
CA VAL A 414 2.14 -2.63 -2.98
C VAL A 414 1.97 -3.42 -1.68
N PHE A 415 0.75 -3.50 -1.18
CA PHE A 415 0.47 -4.15 0.09
C PHE A 415 0.16 -5.65 -0.05
N THR A 416 0.17 -6.24 -1.26
CA THR A 416 -0.17 -7.66 -1.47
C THR A 416 0.65 -8.62 -0.62
N PHE A 417 1.94 -8.35 -0.41
CA PHE A 417 2.78 -9.19 0.46
C PHE A 417 2.48 -8.97 1.96
N LEU A 418 2.01 -7.78 2.36
CA LEU A 418 1.85 -7.40 3.76
C LEU A 418 0.47 -7.77 4.34
N TYR A 419 -0.61 -7.28 3.73
CA TYR A 419 -2.01 -7.51 4.13
C TYR A 419 -2.98 -6.96 3.07
N GLN A 420 -4.26 -7.35 3.13
CA GLN A 420 -5.26 -6.80 2.22
C GLN A 420 -5.66 -5.37 2.63
N VAL A 421 -5.10 -4.36 1.94
CA VAL A 421 -5.37 -2.95 2.24
C VAL A 421 -6.85 -2.57 2.17
N THR A 422 -7.67 -3.30 1.40
CA THR A 422 -9.11 -3.07 1.32
C THR A 422 -9.86 -3.41 2.61
N ARG A 423 -9.24 -4.08 3.60
CA ARG A 423 -9.85 -4.18 4.95
C ARG A 423 -9.97 -2.85 5.68
N VAL A 424 -9.21 -1.85 5.26
CA VAL A 424 -9.00 -0.60 5.99
C VAL A 424 -9.88 0.48 5.37
N GLY A 425 -10.81 1.04 6.16
CA GLY A 425 -11.80 2.00 5.66
C GLY A 425 -11.18 3.30 5.16
N GLU A 426 -10.00 3.65 5.68
CA GLU A 426 -9.19 4.77 5.24
C GLU A 426 -8.88 4.72 3.74
N TRP A 427 -8.66 3.52 3.19
CA TRP A 427 -8.40 3.34 1.76
C TRP A 427 -9.63 3.72 0.92
N PHE A 428 -10.84 3.31 1.32
CA PHE A 428 -12.08 3.65 0.61
C PHE A 428 -12.42 5.13 0.70
N VAL A 429 -12.28 5.73 1.88
CA VAL A 429 -12.56 7.16 2.06
C VAL A 429 -11.55 8.00 1.28
N SER A 430 -10.27 7.61 1.29
CA SER A 430 -9.24 8.22 0.44
C SER A 430 -9.58 8.09 -1.04
N LEU A 431 -10.00 6.91 -1.50
CA LEU A 431 -10.37 6.66 -2.89
C LEU A 431 -11.55 7.56 -3.30
N ALA A 432 -12.64 7.55 -2.54
CA ALA A 432 -13.82 8.34 -2.84
C ALA A 432 -13.50 9.85 -2.90
N ALA A 433 -12.78 10.37 -1.90
CA ALA A 433 -12.36 11.77 -1.87
C ALA A 433 -11.44 12.12 -3.06
N SER A 434 -10.50 11.23 -3.39
CA SER A 434 -9.59 11.41 -4.52
C SER A 434 -10.32 11.42 -5.86
N LEU A 435 -11.26 10.50 -6.08
CA LEU A 435 -12.06 10.45 -7.31
C LEU A 435 -12.90 11.71 -7.47
N PHE A 436 -13.57 12.14 -6.40
CA PHE A 436 -14.38 13.36 -6.39
C PHE A 436 -13.54 14.60 -6.72
N VAL A 437 -12.45 14.81 -5.98
CA VAL A 437 -11.58 16.00 -6.17
C VAL A 437 -10.90 15.98 -7.53
N CYS A 438 -10.35 14.84 -7.97
CA CYS A 438 -9.75 14.75 -9.30
C CYS A 438 -10.79 14.96 -10.42
N GLY A 439 -12.01 14.47 -10.25
CA GLY A 439 -13.12 14.72 -11.17
C GLY A 439 -13.46 16.21 -11.25
N PHE A 440 -13.57 16.87 -10.10
CA PHE A 440 -13.81 18.31 -9.99
C PHE A 440 -12.71 19.14 -10.66
N ILE A 441 -11.43 18.86 -10.35
CA ILE A 441 -10.28 19.54 -10.97
C ILE A 441 -10.34 19.36 -12.49
N ASN A 442 -10.55 18.14 -12.97
CA ASN A 442 -10.59 17.86 -14.40
C ASN A 442 -11.74 18.61 -15.12
N HIS A 443 -12.92 18.71 -14.48
CA HIS A 443 -14.04 19.48 -15.01
C HIS A 443 -13.71 20.98 -15.11
N PHE A 444 -13.13 21.56 -14.06
CA PHE A 444 -12.77 22.98 -14.04
C PHE A 444 -11.71 23.33 -15.10
N LEU A 445 -10.69 22.46 -15.26
CA LEU A 445 -9.64 22.65 -16.26
C LEU A 445 -10.20 22.66 -17.68
N LYS A 446 -11.13 21.73 -18.00
CA LYS A 446 -11.78 21.69 -19.32
C LYS A 446 -12.60 22.95 -19.61
N ASN A 447 -13.36 23.45 -18.64
CA ASN A 447 -14.16 24.66 -18.80
C ASN A 447 -13.28 25.92 -18.99
N THR A 448 -12.15 25.97 -18.28
CA THR A 448 -11.20 27.10 -18.41
C THR A 448 -10.51 27.09 -19.78
N ALA A 449 -10.16 25.90 -20.30
CA ALA A 449 -9.61 25.77 -21.65
C ALA A 449 -10.62 26.19 -22.72
N ALA A 450 -11.89 25.80 -22.58
CA ALA A 450 -12.95 26.16 -23.53
C ALA A 450 -13.23 27.67 -23.59
N THR A 451 -13.11 28.38 -22.46
CA THR A 451 -13.34 29.84 -22.40
C THR A 451 -12.12 30.64 -22.87
N GLY A 452 -10.90 30.16 -22.62
CA GLY A 452 -9.67 30.80 -23.09
C GLY A 452 -9.56 30.88 -24.61
N VAL A 453 -10.04 29.86 -25.32
CA VAL A 453 -10.05 29.81 -26.80
C VAL A 453 -10.97 30.87 -27.42
N ARG A 454 -11.96 31.40 -26.69
CA ARG A 454 -12.89 32.43 -27.21
C ARG A 454 -12.38 33.87 -27.06
N ARG A 455 -11.28 34.09 -26.35
CA ARG A 455 -10.74 35.44 -26.07
C ARG A 455 -9.51 35.80 -26.90
N ASN A 456 -9.00 34.85 -27.68
CA ASN A 456 -7.99 35.07 -28.72
C ASN A 456 -8.66 34.87 -30.07
#